data_AF-A0A6H0S2H0-F1
#
_entry.id   AF-A0A6H0S2H0-F1
#
_cell.length_a   1.000
_cell.length_b   1.000
_cell.length_c   1.000
_cell.angle_alpha   90.00
_cell.angle_beta   90.00
_cell.angle_gamma   90.00
#
_symmetry.space_group_name_H-M   'P 1'
#
loop_
_entity.id
_entity.type
_entity.pdbx_description
1 polymer ?
#
loop_
_entity_poly.entity_id
_entity_poly.type
_entity_poly.pdbx_seq_one_letter_code
_entity_poly.pdbx_strand_id
1 'polypeptide(L)'
;MRFLDGFVRSPFAGIAPWILFALVAGPGRFEEAASAALGLTLLTMWVGWRRGVKVHLLEAFAALFFGILAAIGLFAPDSTLDWLQLWAGELSNVALAVFAVGTLVIRRPFTLAYAKDSTPAEHWDSPLFTRINYVISAMWALAFTVSAISGAIGGAVLHDADNFWTAWIVPIGAIIFAVSFTEFYPDYATAKFAPEAGETAPSALGAVDWLPVFVLVTGIAGLVSESVSTAVGIVLIVMGGVGSAVLRRLGRADS
;
A
#
# COMPACT_ATOMS: atom_id res chain seq x y z
N MET A 1 -12.65 18.16 -13.56
CA MET A 1 -12.88 16.87 -14.26
C MET A 1 -11.62 16.01 -14.29
N ARG A 2 -10.45 16.55 -14.70
CA ARG A 2 -9.12 15.89 -14.72
C ARG A 2 -8.72 15.06 -13.49
N PHE A 3 -9.00 15.52 -12.27
CA PHE A 3 -8.58 14.82 -11.04
C PHE A 3 -9.28 13.47 -10.83
N LEU A 4 -10.61 13.46 -11.01
CA LEU A 4 -11.41 12.24 -10.85
C LEU A 4 -11.08 11.19 -11.93
N ASP A 5 -10.71 11.64 -13.14
CA ASP A 5 -10.29 10.73 -14.23
C ASP A 5 -8.94 10.08 -13.90
N GLY A 6 -8.01 10.86 -13.35
CA GLY A 6 -6.72 10.37 -12.89
C GLY A 6 -6.86 9.38 -11.73
N PHE A 7 -7.68 9.71 -10.73
CA PHE A 7 -7.88 8.84 -9.57
C PHE A 7 -8.44 7.47 -9.96
N VAL A 8 -9.52 7.44 -10.73
CA VAL A 8 -10.23 6.19 -11.08
C VAL A 8 -9.44 5.29 -12.02
N ARG A 9 -8.52 5.85 -12.81
CA ARG A 9 -7.60 5.09 -13.68
C ARG A 9 -6.33 4.66 -12.96
N SER A 10 -6.08 5.17 -11.75
CA SER A 10 -4.87 4.89 -11.01
C SER A 10 -5.04 3.67 -10.09
N PRO A 11 -3.95 2.96 -9.78
CA PRO A 11 -3.95 1.90 -8.75
C PRO A 11 -4.47 2.38 -7.38
N PHE A 12 -4.40 3.69 -7.10
CA PHE A 12 -4.92 4.27 -5.86
C PHE A 12 -6.43 4.07 -5.67
N ALA A 13 -7.22 4.00 -6.75
CA ALA A 13 -8.65 3.74 -6.63
C ALA A 13 -8.95 2.38 -6.00
N GLY A 14 -8.18 1.34 -6.35
CA GLY A 14 -8.34 -0.01 -5.79
C GLY A 14 -7.84 -0.13 -4.35
N ILE A 15 -6.89 0.70 -3.93
CA ILE A 15 -6.28 0.67 -2.59
C ILE A 15 -7.01 1.60 -1.60
N ALA A 16 -7.66 2.66 -2.08
CA ALA A 16 -8.31 3.66 -1.23
C ALA A 16 -9.34 3.10 -0.22
N PRO A 17 -10.22 2.14 -0.57
CA PRO A 17 -11.12 1.52 0.40
C PRO A 17 -10.40 0.83 1.57
N TRP A 18 -9.26 0.21 1.30
CA TRP A 18 -8.44 -0.47 2.30
C TRP A 18 -7.78 0.53 3.26
N ILE A 19 -7.28 1.66 2.72
CA ILE A 19 -6.75 2.76 3.54
C ILE A 19 -7.86 3.35 4.41
N LEU A 20 -9.03 3.62 3.84
CA LEU A 20 -10.17 4.13 4.60
C LEU A 20 -10.54 3.19 5.74
N PHE A 21 -10.64 1.89 5.43
CA PHE A 21 -10.92 0.87 6.44
C PHE A 21 -9.86 0.86 7.55
N ALA A 22 -8.57 0.86 7.20
CA ALA A 22 -7.48 0.85 8.17
C ALA A 22 -7.46 2.10 9.09
N LEU A 23 -7.89 3.26 8.59
CA LEU A 23 -7.94 4.50 9.37
C LEU A 23 -9.18 4.63 10.27
N VAL A 24 -10.29 4.01 9.87
CA VAL A 24 -11.58 4.17 10.55
C VAL A 24 -11.87 2.99 11.49
N ALA A 25 -11.38 1.80 11.15
CA ALA A 25 -11.54 0.62 11.97
C ALA A 25 -10.91 0.84 13.36
N GLY A 26 -11.69 0.53 14.39
CA GLY A 26 -11.31 0.67 15.78
C GLY A 26 -12.46 0.26 16.71
N PRO A 27 -12.23 0.29 18.03
CA PRO A 27 -13.23 -0.12 19.01
C PRO A 27 -14.56 0.62 18.80
N GLY A 28 -15.66 -0.14 18.66
CA GLY A 28 -17.01 0.37 18.43
C GLY A 28 -17.29 0.98 17.04
N ARG A 29 -16.33 0.99 16.11
CA ARG A 29 -16.45 1.64 14.78
C ARG A 29 -16.36 0.69 13.60
N PHE A 30 -16.36 -0.62 13.86
CA PHE A 30 -16.17 -1.65 12.83
C PHE A 30 -17.25 -1.61 11.74
N GLU A 31 -18.53 -1.53 12.11
CA GLU A 31 -19.64 -1.47 11.15
C GLU A 31 -19.57 -0.22 10.27
N GLU A 32 -19.25 0.94 10.87
CA GLU A 32 -19.05 2.19 10.16
C GLU A 32 -17.89 2.08 9.17
N ALA A 33 -16.75 1.53 9.61
CA ALA A 33 -15.56 1.34 8.79
C ALA A 33 -15.84 0.41 7.61
N ALA A 34 -16.44 -0.75 7.85
CA ALA A 34 -16.75 -1.75 6.83
C ALA A 34 -17.77 -1.19 5.81
N SER A 35 -18.81 -0.52 6.29
CA SER A 35 -19.83 0.09 5.44
C SER A 35 -19.29 1.26 4.62
N ALA A 36 -18.43 2.09 5.21
CA ALA A 36 -17.79 3.20 4.51
C ALA A 36 -16.80 2.70 3.44
N ALA A 37 -16.01 1.67 3.75
CA ALA A 37 -15.11 1.03 2.79
C ALA A 37 -15.87 0.35 1.65
N LEU A 38 -16.97 -0.35 1.96
CA LEU A 38 -17.86 -0.91 0.94
C LEU A 38 -18.47 0.18 0.06
N GLY A 39 -18.99 1.24 0.68
CA GLY A 39 -19.56 2.39 -0.03
C GLY A 39 -18.55 3.06 -0.96
N LEU A 40 -17.32 3.27 -0.50
CA LEU A 40 -16.24 3.82 -1.32
C LEU A 40 -15.86 2.87 -2.47
N THR A 41 -15.83 1.56 -2.22
CA THR A 41 -15.56 0.55 -3.26
C THR A 41 -16.64 0.56 -4.35
N LEU A 42 -17.92 0.54 -3.96
CA LEU A 42 -19.04 0.58 -4.91
C LEU A 42 -19.08 1.90 -5.66
N LEU A 43 -18.79 3.02 -4.99
CA LEU A 43 -18.72 4.34 -5.61
C LEU A 43 -17.60 4.41 -6.65
N THR A 44 -16.40 3.93 -6.32
CA THR A 44 -15.25 3.92 -7.25
C THR A 44 -15.53 3.03 -8.46
N MET A 45 -16.10 1.84 -8.25
CA MET A 45 -16.54 0.95 -9.34
C MET A 45 -17.61 1.60 -10.22
N TRP A 46 -18.61 2.25 -9.61
CA TRP A 46 -19.68 2.92 -10.36
C TRP A 46 -19.16 4.10 -11.18
N VAL A 47 -18.29 4.94 -10.60
CA VAL A 47 -17.65 6.05 -11.33
C VAL A 47 -16.76 5.52 -12.46
N GLY A 48 -16.00 4.45 -12.22
CA GLY A 48 -15.18 3.78 -13.24
C GLY A 48 -16.01 3.27 -14.40
N TRP A 49 -17.09 2.55 -14.11
CA TRP A 49 -18.02 2.07 -15.12
C TRP A 49 -18.63 3.21 -15.94
N ARG A 50 -19.07 4.30 -15.29
CA ARG A 50 -19.61 5.49 -15.97
C ARG A 50 -18.58 6.18 -16.86
N ARG A 51 -17.29 5.95 -16.64
CA ARG A 51 -16.16 6.52 -17.40
C ARG A 51 -15.50 5.51 -18.34
N GLY A 52 -16.08 4.32 -18.51
CA GLY A 52 -15.56 3.27 -19.39
C GLY A 52 -14.28 2.58 -18.89
N VAL A 53 -13.91 2.77 -17.62
CA VAL A 53 -12.80 2.06 -16.98
C VAL A 53 -13.29 0.67 -16.58
N LYS A 54 -12.48 -0.36 -16.86
CA LYS A 54 -12.82 -1.73 -16.50
C LYS A 54 -12.67 -1.93 -14.99
N VAL A 55 -13.52 -2.76 -14.41
CA VAL A 55 -13.34 -3.22 -13.02
C VAL A 55 -12.16 -4.19 -13.02
N HIS A 56 -11.13 -3.88 -12.23
CA HIS A 56 -9.99 -4.77 -12.04
C HIS A 56 -10.28 -5.77 -10.93
N LEU A 57 -9.40 -6.77 -10.84
CA LEU A 57 -9.56 -7.85 -9.89
C LEU A 57 -9.49 -7.36 -8.43
N LEU A 58 -8.73 -6.28 -8.17
CA LEU A 58 -8.60 -5.71 -6.83
C LEU A 58 -9.88 -5.00 -6.37
N GLU A 59 -10.58 -4.23 -7.22
CA GLU A 59 -11.86 -3.63 -6.81
C GLU A 59 -12.93 -4.69 -6.60
N ALA A 60 -12.98 -5.72 -7.46
CA ALA A 60 -13.89 -6.84 -7.27
C ALA A 60 -13.61 -7.60 -5.96
N PHE A 61 -12.33 -7.82 -5.63
CA PHE A 61 -11.92 -8.43 -4.37
C PHE A 61 -12.27 -7.56 -3.17
N ALA A 62 -12.04 -6.24 -3.24
CA ALA A 62 -12.44 -5.29 -2.22
C ALA A 62 -13.96 -5.30 -1.98
N ALA A 63 -14.75 -5.31 -3.06
CA ALA A 63 -16.22 -5.32 -2.95
C ALA A 63 -16.72 -6.60 -2.27
N LEU A 64 -16.12 -7.75 -2.62
CA LEU A 64 -16.42 -9.02 -1.97
C LEU A 64 -16.02 -9.00 -0.50
N PHE A 65 -14.79 -8.59 -0.19
CA PHE A 65 -14.25 -8.58 1.17
C PHE A 65 -15.05 -7.66 2.09
N PHE A 66 -15.25 -6.39 1.70
CA PHE A 66 -16.04 -5.44 2.49
C PHE A 66 -17.53 -5.78 2.49
N GLY A 67 -18.06 -6.42 1.44
CA GLY A 67 -19.41 -6.96 1.43
C GLY A 67 -19.61 -8.03 2.49
N ILE A 68 -18.63 -8.94 2.65
CA ILE A 68 -18.63 -9.96 3.71
C ILE A 68 -18.52 -9.29 5.07
N LEU A 69 -17.58 -8.36 5.27
CA LEU A 69 -17.42 -7.66 6.56
C LEU A 69 -18.68 -6.86 6.96
N ALA A 70 -19.32 -6.18 6.01
CA ALA A 70 -20.56 -5.46 6.25
C ALA A 70 -21.71 -6.41 6.60
N ALA A 71 -21.83 -7.56 5.91
CA ALA A 71 -22.83 -8.57 6.26
C ALA A 71 -22.57 -9.16 7.65
N ILE A 72 -21.31 -9.45 8.01
CA ILE A 72 -20.95 -9.90 9.36
C ILE A 72 -21.30 -8.80 10.38
N GLY A 73 -20.98 -7.54 10.10
CA GLY A 73 -21.37 -6.40 10.91
C GLY A 73 -22.86 -6.36 11.23
N LEU A 74 -23.71 -6.65 10.24
CA LEU A 74 -25.17 -6.58 10.40
C LEU A 74 -25.80 -7.81 11.08
N PHE A 75 -25.18 -8.98 11.00
CA PHE A 75 -25.82 -10.26 11.36
C PHE A 75 -25.09 -11.06 12.44
N ALA A 76 -23.84 -10.74 12.78
CA ALA A 76 -23.05 -11.52 13.72
C ALA A 76 -23.32 -11.13 15.19
N PRO A 77 -23.09 -12.05 16.15
CA PRO A 77 -23.17 -11.74 17.57
C PRO A 77 -22.07 -10.78 18.02
N ASP A 78 -22.32 -10.03 19.10
CA ASP A 78 -21.38 -9.07 19.69
C ASP A 78 -19.98 -9.65 19.93
N SER A 79 -19.89 -10.91 20.39
CA SER A 79 -18.60 -11.59 20.60
C SER A 79 -17.74 -11.73 19.34
N THR A 80 -18.39 -11.87 18.17
CA THR A 80 -17.71 -11.93 16.88
C THR A 80 -17.30 -10.55 16.41
N LEU A 81 -18.13 -9.54 16.67
CA LEU A 81 -17.83 -8.15 16.35
C LEU A 81 -16.67 -7.62 17.19
N ASP A 82 -16.61 -7.94 18.48
CA ASP A 82 -15.50 -7.58 19.36
C ASP A 82 -14.17 -8.18 18.90
N TRP A 83 -14.19 -9.46 18.49
CA TRP A 83 -13.01 -10.10 17.91
C TRP A 83 -12.59 -9.43 16.59
N LEU A 84 -13.55 -9.13 15.72
CA LEU A 84 -13.26 -8.43 14.45
C LEU A 84 -12.76 -7.00 14.68
N GLN A 85 -13.24 -6.28 15.68
CA GLN A 85 -12.73 -4.94 16.00
C GLN A 85 -11.23 -4.96 16.31
N LEU A 86 -10.76 -6.03 16.96
CA LEU A 86 -9.35 -6.21 17.30
C LEU A 86 -8.51 -6.69 16.10
N TRP A 87 -9.07 -7.58 15.26
CA TRP A 87 -8.31 -8.26 14.21
C TRP A 87 -8.59 -7.75 12.79
N ALA A 88 -9.53 -6.83 12.60
CA ALA A 88 -9.96 -6.34 11.29
C ALA A 88 -8.81 -5.81 10.41
N GLY A 89 -7.93 -4.99 11.00
CA GLY A 89 -6.76 -4.47 10.28
C GLY A 89 -5.83 -5.58 9.83
N GLU A 90 -5.58 -6.55 10.71
CA GLU A 90 -4.75 -7.72 10.43
C GLU A 90 -5.38 -8.62 9.36
N LEU A 91 -6.67 -8.93 9.47
CA LEU A 91 -7.41 -9.69 8.46
C LEU A 91 -7.35 -9.03 7.09
N SER A 92 -7.37 -7.70 7.04
CA SER A 92 -7.27 -6.95 5.79
C SER A 92 -5.89 -7.09 5.15
N ASN A 93 -4.81 -7.00 5.94
CA ASN A 93 -3.45 -7.23 5.46
C ASN A 93 -3.26 -8.68 4.99
N VAL A 94 -3.76 -9.66 5.75
CA VAL A 94 -3.72 -11.07 5.36
C VAL A 94 -4.52 -11.30 4.07
N ALA A 95 -5.72 -10.73 3.95
CA ALA A 95 -6.54 -10.84 2.75
C ALA A 95 -5.82 -10.28 1.52
N LEU A 96 -5.20 -9.11 1.63
CA LEU A 96 -4.41 -8.49 0.57
C LEU A 96 -3.16 -9.29 0.22
N ALA A 97 -2.46 -9.85 1.21
CA ALA A 97 -1.30 -10.72 0.99
C ALA A 97 -1.71 -11.99 0.23
N VAL A 98 -2.75 -12.69 0.69
CA VAL A 98 -3.30 -13.89 0.04
C VAL A 98 -3.76 -13.57 -1.37
N PHE A 99 -4.44 -12.44 -1.57
CA PHE A 99 -4.84 -11.97 -2.89
C PHE A 99 -3.64 -11.77 -3.81
N ALA A 100 -2.66 -10.97 -3.39
CA ALA A 100 -1.49 -10.65 -4.20
C ALA A 100 -0.67 -11.90 -4.54
N VAL A 101 -0.38 -12.75 -3.56
CA VAL A 101 0.29 -14.05 -3.77
C VAL A 101 -0.55 -14.95 -4.68
N GLY A 102 -1.85 -15.03 -4.47
CA GLY A 102 -2.78 -15.80 -5.31
C GLY A 102 -2.69 -15.39 -6.77
N THR A 103 -2.65 -14.08 -7.06
CA THR A 103 -2.51 -13.55 -8.43
C THR A 103 -1.20 -13.94 -9.09
N LEU A 104 -0.11 -14.03 -8.32
CA LEU A 104 1.19 -14.51 -8.81
C LEU A 104 1.17 -16.01 -9.09
N VAL A 105 0.56 -16.81 -8.20
CA VAL A 105 0.46 -18.27 -8.33
C VAL A 105 -0.35 -18.65 -9.57
N ILE A 106 -1.46 -17.96 -9.85
CA ILE A 106 -2.27 -18.18 -11.06
C ILE A 106 -1.65 -17.53 -12.33
N ARG A 107 -0.43 -16.99 -12.23
CA ARG A 107 0.31 -16.34 -13.31
C ARG A 107 -0.40 -15.15 -13.95
N ARG A 108 -1.23 -14.44 -13.17
CA ARG A 108 -1.95 -13.23 -13.58
C ARG A 108 -1.79 -12.14 -12.52
N PRO A 109 -0.59 -11.54 -12.38
CA PRO A 109 -0.33 -10.50 -11.40
C PRO A 109 -1.38 -9.38 -11.46
N PHE A 110 -1.93 -8.98 -10.31
CA PHE A 110 -3.01 -7.99 -10.27
C PHE A 110 -2.59 -6.64 -10.87
N THR A 111 -1.30 -6.28 -10.78
CA THR A 111 -0.79 -5.00 -11.31
C THR A 111 -0.78 -4.95 -12.83
N LEU A 112 -0.76 -6.10 -13.52
CA LEU A 112 -0.73 -6.17 -14.98
C LEU A 112 -1.95 -5.48 -15.60
N ALA A 113 -3.12 -5.64 -14.98
CA ALA A 113 -4.35 -5.06 -15.51
C ALA A 113 -4.31 -3.52 -15.42
N TYR A 114 -3.83 -2.97 -14.30
CA TYR A 114 -3.60 -1.54 -14.14
C TYR A 114 -2.52 -0.99 -15.09
N ALA A 115 -1.42 -1.72 -15.26
CA ALA A 115 -0.34 -1.29 -16.15
C ALA A 115 -0.78 -1.24 -17.62
N LYS A 116 -1.69 -2.14 -18.05
CA LYS A 116 -2.25 -2.11 -19.41
C LYS A 116 -3.14 -0.88 -19.64
N ASP A 117 -3.81 -0.38 -18.62
CA ASP A 117 -4.65 0.82 -18.72
C ASP A 117 -3.84 2.12 -18.91
N SER A 118 -2.57 2.13 -18.47
CA SER A 118 -1.67 3.30 -18.59
C SER A 118 -0.60 3.16 -19.68
N THR A 119 -0.36 1.96 -20.21
CA THR A 119 0.72 1.69 -21.17
C THR A 119 0.15 1.45 -22.58
N PRO A 120 0.78 1.98 -23.66
CA PRO A 120 0.41 1.66 -25.03
C PRO A 120 0.34 0.16 -25.32
N ALA A 121 -0.64 -0.26 -26.13
CA ALA A 121 -0.90 -1.66 -26.43
C ALA A 121 0.29 -2.40 -27.08
N GLU A 122 1.16 -1.66 -27.77
CA GLU A 122 2.37 -2.15 -28.42
C GLU A 122 3.37 -2.79 -27.42
N HIS A 123 3.35 -2.37 -26.16
CA HIS A 123 4.23 -2.90 -25.12
C HIS A 123 3.61 -4.02 -24.29
N TRP A 124 2.31 -4.32 -24.45
CA TRP A 124 1.60 -5.24 -23.55
C TRP A 124 2.13 -6.67 -23.57
N ASP A 125 2.66 -7.10 -24.71
CA ASP A 125 3.17 -8.46 -24.91
C ASP A 125 4.70 -8.54 -24.79
N SER A 126 5.36 -7.45 -24.41
CA SER A 126 6.80 -7.44 -24.19
C SER A 126 7.17 -8.31 -22.98
N PRO A 127 8.22 -9.16 -23.09
CA PRO A 127 8.72 -9.94 -21.96
C PRO A 127 9.19 -9.05 -20.79
N LEU A 128 9.70 -7.86 -21.10
CA LEU A 128 10.14 -6.88 -20.10
C LEU A 128 8.93 -6.30 -19.34
N PHE A 129 7.87 -5.90 -20.06
CA PHE A 129 6.64 -5.37 -19.46
C PHE A 129 6.00 -6.40 -18.52
N THR A 130 5.95 -7.67 -18.94
CA THR A 130 5.46 -8.76 -18.10
C THR A 130 6.35 -8.93 -16.87
N ARG A 131 7.67 -9.00 -17.04
CA ARG A 131 8.63 -9.14 -15.92
C ARG A 131 8.49 -8.02 -14.89
N ILE A 132 8.37 -6.77 -15.33
CA ILE A 132 8.19 -5.60 -14.46
C ILE A 132 6.96 -5.79 -13.58
N ASN A 133 5.82 -6.15 -14.17
CA ASN A 133 4.58 -6.36 -13.43
C ASN A 133 4.65 -7.53 -12.44
N TYR A 134 5.36 -8.61 -12.77
CA TYR A 134 5.59 -9.71 -11.83
C TYR A 134 6.41 -9.26 -10.63
N VAL A 135 7.49 -8.51 -10.83
CA VAL A 135 8.35 -8.03 -9.74
C VAL A 135 7.60 -7.03 -8.86
N ILE A 136 6.85 -6.10 -9.47
CA ILE A 136 6.02 -5.15 -8.73
C ILE A 136 4.94 -5.88 -7.93
N SER A 137 4.21 -6.82 -8.52
CA SER A 137 3.21 -7.62 -7.81
C SER A 137 3.82 -8.44 -6.66
N ALA A 138 5.03 -8.99 -6.86
CA ALA A 138 5.76 -9.68 -5.80
C ALA A 138 6.17 -8.73 -4.66
N MET A 139 6.55 -7.49 -4.97
CA MET A 139 6.85 -6.47 -3.97
C MET A 139 5.61 -6.11 -3.15
N TRP A 140 4.45 -5.96 -3.79
CA TRP A 140 3.19 -5.74 -3.08
C TRP A 140 2.82 -6.93 -2.19
N ALA A 141 2.95 -8.15 -2.70
CA ALA A 141 2.74 -9.36 -1.91
C ALA A 141 3.66 -9.40 -0.68
N LEU A 142 4.94 -9.03 -0.85
CA LEU A 142 5.91 -8.94 0.25
C LEU A 142 5.49 -7.86 1.26
N ALA A 143 5.11 -6.67 0.80
CA ALA A 143 4.69 -5.58 1.68
C ALA A 143 3.48 -5.97 2.54
N PHE A 144 2.43 -6.54 1.93
CA PHE A 144 1.26 -7.01 2.69
C PHE A 144 1.60 -8.15 3.64
N THR A 145 2.49 -9.06 3.24
CA THR A 145 2.96 -10.15 4.10
C THR A 145 3.75 -9.63 5.30
N VAL A 146 4.63 -8.64 5.10
CA VAL A 146 5.36 -7.98 6.19
C VAL A 146 4.39 -7.27 7.13
N SER A 147 3.40 -6.56 6.60
CA SER A 147 2.36 -5.91 7.41
C SER A 147 1.58 -6.91 8.26
N ALA A 148 1.17 -8.03 7.68
CA ALA A 148 0.46 -9.09 8.41
C ALA A 148 1.34 -9.74 9.48
N ILE A 149 2.58 -10.15 9.15
CA ILE A 149 3.50 -10.71 10.14
C ILE A 149 3.76 -9.72 11.28
N SER A 150 3.90 -8.43 10.94
CA SER A 150 4.06 -7.36 11.92
C SER A 150 2.86 -7.27 12.87
N GLY A 151 1.65 -7.14 12.34
CA GLY A 151 0.43 -7.08 13.17
C GLY A 151 0.19 -8.34 14.00
N ALA A 152 0.49 -9.52 13.44
CA ALA A 152 0.46 -10.78 14.18
C ALA A 152 1.45 -10.80 15.36
N ILE A 153 2.66 -10.25 15.19
CA ILE A 153 3.64 -10.08 16.28
C ILE A 153 3.08 -9.11 17.34
N GLY A 154 2.49 -7.98 16.92
CA GLY A 154 1.86 -7.03 17.83
C GLY A 154 0.78 -7.68 18.70
N GLY A 155 -0.20 -8.33 18.06
CA GLY A 155 -1.31 -8.97 18.75
C GLY A 155 -0.89 -10.19 19.58
N ALA A 156 -0.11 -11.12 19.03
CA ALA A 156 0.15 -12.41 19.67
C ALA A 156 1.37 -12.43 20.58
N VAL A 157 2.39 -11.62 20.31
CA VAL A 157 3.65 -11.61 21.09
C VAL A 157 3.67 -10.42 22.05
N LEU A 158 3.39 -9.21 21.54
CA LEU A 158 3.39 -8.00 22.37
C LEU A 158 2.10 -7.82 23.19
N HIS A 159 1.05 -8.60 22.88
CA HIS A 159 -0.28 -8.47 23.49
C HIS A 159 -0.86 -7.06 23.33
N ASP A 160 -0.48 -6.38 22.24
CA ASP A 160 -0.81 -5.00 21.91
C ASP A 160 -1.08 -4.91 20.41
N ALA A 161 -2.34 -5.12 20.03
CA ALA A 161 -2.77 -5.13 18.63
C ALA A 161 -2.72 -3.74 17.97
N ASP A 162 -2.67 -2.67 18.77
CA ASP A 162 -2.59 -1.27 18.31
C ASP A 162 -1.18 -0.68 18.54
N ASN A 163 -0.19 -1.55 18.68
CA ASN A 163 1.18 -1.13 18.97
C ASN A 163 1.73 -0.22 17.87
N PHE A 164 2.27 0.93 18.27
CA PHE A 164 2.79 1.96 17.37
C PHE A 164 3.72 1.41 16.27
N TRP A 165 4.65 0.52 16.61
CA TRP A 165 5.59 -0.01 15.61
C TRP A 165 4.93 -1.03 14.70
N THR A 166 4.24 -2.00 15.29
CA THR A 166 3.80 -3.19 14.56
C THR A 166 2.49 -3.00 13.82
N ALA A 167 1.59 -2.17 14.35
CA ALA A 167 0.30 -1.84 13.73
C ALA A 167 0.40 -0.65 12.75
N TRP A 168 1.33 0.29 12.98
CA TRP A 168 1.39 1.53 12.20
C TRP A 168 2.69 1.70 11.41
N ILE A 169 3.83 1.84 12.08
CA ILE A 169 5.07 2.25 11.40
C ILE A 169 5.56 1.21 10.39
N VAL A 170 5.61 -0.07 10.76
CA VAL A 170 6.07 -1.13 9.84
C VAL A 170 5.11 -1.29 8.65
N PRO A 171 3.79 -1.41 8.82
CA PRO A 171 2.86 -1.50 7.70
C PRO A 171 2.89 -0.27 6.79
N ILE A 172 2.89 0.95 7.34
CA ILE A 172 2.94 2.18 6.54
C ILE A 172 4.25 2.23 5.75
N GLY A 173 5.38 1.92 6.38
CA GLY A 173 6.68 1.88 5.71
C GLY A 173 6.72 0.86 4.57
N ALA A 174 6.13 -0.32 4.77
CA ALA A 174 6.04 -1.36 3.73
C ALA A 174 5.19 -0.90 2.53
N ILE A 175 4.06 -0.23 2.77
CA ILE A 175 3.20 0.32 1.71
C ILE A 175 3.90 1.45 0.95
N ILE A 176 4.51 2.41 1.66
CA ILE A 176 5.25 3.51 1.01
C ILE A 176 6.39 2.94 0.16
N PHE A 177 7.11 1.94 0.66
CA PHE A 177 8.13 1.24 -0.11
C PHE A 177 7.57 0.60 -1.38
N ALA A 178 6.46 -0.14 -1.28
CA ALA A 178 5.83 -0.77 -2.44
C ALA A 178 5.38 0.25 -3.49
N VAL A 179 4.82 1.39 -3.06
CA VAL A 179 4.44 2.50 -3.94
C VAL A 179 5.68 3.11 -4.61
N SER A 180 6.69 3.50 -3.83
CA SER A 180 7.93 4.08 -4.36
C SER A 180 8.63 3.12 -5.32
N PHE A 181 8.66 1.83 -5.01
CA PHE A 181 9.20 0.80 -5.89
C PHE A 181 8.39 0.63 -7.18
N THR A 182 7.05 0.75 -7.11
CA THR A 182 6.17 0.69 -8.29
C THR A 182 6.45 1.84 -9.26
N GLU A 183 6.76 3.02 -8.75
CA GLU A 183 7.11 4.20 -9.56
C GLU A 183 8.54 4.10 -10.11
N PHE A 184 9.50 3.67 -9.28
CA PHE A 184 10.93 3.63 -9.63
C PHE A 184 11.32 2.46 -10.55
N TYR A 185 10.79 1.26 -10.28
CA TYR A 185 11.30 0.02 -10.89
C TYR A 185 11.10 -0.09 -12.41
N PRO A 186 9.99 0.38 -13.02
CA PRO A 186 9.83 0.34 -14.47
C PRO A 186 10.93 1.09 -15.22
N ASP A 187 11.27 2.30 -14.76
CA ASP A 187 12.31 3.14 -15.38
C ASP A 187 13.69 2.51 -15.20
N TYR A 188 13.98 2.03 -13.99
CA TYR A 188 15.22 1.30 -13.72
C TYR A 188 15.38 0.04 -14.57
N ALA A 189 14.32 -0.76 -14.69
CA ALA A 189 14.35 -2.00 -15.46
C ALA A 189 14.49 -1.73 -16.97
N THR A 190 13.82 -0.68 -17.47
CA THR A 190 13.91 -0.30 -18.88
C THR A 190 15.32 0.16 -19.23
N ALA A 191 15.88 1.12 -18.49
CA ALA A 191 17.24 1.59 -18.72
C ALA A 191 18.31 0.49 -18.55
N LYS A 192 18.08 -0.51 -17.69
CA LYS A 192 19.02 -1.61 -17.45
C LYS A 192 18.95 -2.73 -18.49
N PHE A 193 17.75 -3.10 -18.93
CA PHE A 193 17.53 -4.31 -19.73
C PHE A 193 17.17 -4.01 -21.20
N ALA A 194 16.83 -2.76 -21.52
CA ALA A 194 16.61 -2.27 -22.87
C ALA A 194 17.19 -0.84 -23.03
N PRO A 195 18.51 -0.65 -22.84
CA PRO A 195 19.11 0.68 -22.86
C PRO A 195 19.00 1.31 -24.25
N GLU A 196 18.45 2.53 -24.32
CA GLU A 196 18.60 3.39 -25.49
C GLU A 196 19.94 4.14 -25.46
N ALA A 197 20.45 4.55 -26.62
CA ALA A 197 21.78 5.15 -26.74
C ALA A 197 21.86 6.46 -25.94
N GLY A 198 22.56 6.42 -24.79
CA GLY A 198 22.81 7.59 -23.94
C GLY A 198 22.00 7.63 -22.64
N GLU A 199 21.10 6.67 -22.40
CA GLU A 199 20.36 6.58 -21.13
C GLU A 199 21.20 5.92 -20.04
N THR A 200 21.29 6.57 -18.89
CA THR A 200 21.86 6.01 -17.67
C THR A 200 20.75 5.54 -16.75
N ALA A 201 20.89 4.34 -16.18
CA ALA A 201 19.89 3.82 -15.27
C ALA A 201 19.78 4.72 -14.02
N PRO A 202 18.56 5.04 -13.56
CA PRO A 202 18.38 5.82 -12.35
C PRO A 202 19.03 5.12 -11.15
N SER A 203 19.53 5.92 -10.20
CA SER A 203 20.19 5.40 -9.01
C SER A 203 19.24 4.49 -8.22
N ALA A 204 19.74 3.33 -7.77
CA ALA A 204 19.00 2.42 -6.90
C ALA A 204 18.52 3.07 -5.59
N LEU A 205 19.11 4.21 -5.20
CA LEU A 205 18.66 5.01 -4.07
C LEU A 205 17.27 5.63 -4.28
N GLY A 206 16.82 5.81 -5.53
CA GLY A 206 15.50 6.36 -5.85
C GLY A 206 14.33 5.60 -5.20
N ALA A 207 14.48 4.29 -5.01
CA ALA A 207 13.48 3.45 -4.33
C ALA A 207 13.33 3.74 -2.82
N VAL A 208 14.28 4.47 -2.22
CA VAL A 208 14.34 4.73 -0.77
C VAL A 208 14.47 6.21 -0.43
N ASP A 209 14.28 7.12 -1.38
CA ASP A 209 14.36 8.57 -1.16
C ASP A 209 13.33 9.08 -0.14
N TRP A 210 12.22 8.36 0.02
CA TRP A 210 11.18 8.64 1.02
C TRP A 210 11.63 8.34 2.47
N LEU A 211 12.64 7.49 2.65
CA LEU A 211 13.00 6.93 3.96
C LEU A 211 13.40 8.00 4.99
N PRO A 212 14.23 9.01 4.68
CA PRO A 212 14.60 10.01 5.69
C PRO A 212 13.41 10.86 6.15
N VAL A 213 12.50 11.19 5.25
CA VAL A 213 11.26 11.91 5.60
C VAL A 213 10.39 11.04 6.48
N PHE A 214 10.24 9.76 6.14
CA PHE A 214 9.48 8.81 6.93
C PHE A 214 10.05 8.61 8.34
N VAL A 215 11.37 8.48 8.48
CA VAL A 215 12.05 8.37 9.77
C VAL A 215 11.83 9.63 10.62
N LEU A 216 11.90 10.81 10.00
CA LEU A 216 11.61 12.08 10.67
C LEU A 216 10.16 12.13 11.18
N VAL A 217 9.19 11.81 10.32
CA VAL A 217 7.76 11.79 10.66
C VAL A 217 7.46 10.75 11.74
N THR A 218 8.09 9.59 11.67
CA THR A 218 8.00 8.54 12.70
C THR A 218 8.45 9.06 14.06
N GLY A 219 9.57 9.80 14.11
CA GLY A 219 10.03 10.43 15.35
C GLY A 219 9.05 11.46 15.91
N ILE A 220 8.48 12.31 15.06
CA ILE A 220 7.46 13.30 15.48
C ILE A 220 6.21 12.60 15.98
N ALA A 221 5.66 11.66 15.20
CA ALA A 221 4.47 10.90 15.56
C ALA A 221 4.66 10.13 16.87
N GLY A 222 5.84 9.53 17.07
CA GLY A 222 6.19 8.83 18.29
C GLY A 222 6.19 9.73 19.52
N LEU A 223 6.74 10.95 19.42
CA LEU A 223 6.72 11.91 20.52
C LEU A 223 5.32 12.45 20.81
N VAL A 224 4.55 12.77 19.77
CA VAL A 224 3.19 13.33 19.91
C VAL A 224 2.21 12.33 20.50
N SER A 225 2.36 11.05 20.15
CA SER A 225 1.53 9.96 20.69
C SER A 225 2.04 9.38 22.00
N GLU A 226 3.16 9.89 22.54
CA GLU A 226 3.85 9.35 23.71
C GLU A 226 4.20 7.84 23.60
N SER A 227 4.29 7.32 22.37
CA SER A 227 4.52 5.90 22.09
C SER A 227 6.00 5.51 22.06
N VAL A 228 6.90 6.48 22.07
CA VAL A 228 8.35 6.26 22.15
C VAL A 228 8.96 7.16 23.23
N SER A 229 10.11 6.75 23.76
CA SER A 229 10.85 7.61 24.70
C SER A 229 11.32 8.89 24.01
N THR A 230 11.44 9.98 24.78
CA THR A 230 11.91 11.27 24.27
C THR A 230 13.25 11.15 23.54
N ALA A 231 14.16 10.34 24.08
CA ALA A 231 15.46 10.08 23.46
C ALA A 231 15.31 9.41 22.08
N VAL A 232 14.48 8.36 21.96
CA VAL A 232 14.24 7.67 20.69
C VAL A 232 13.60 8.61 19.67
N GLY A 233 12.58 9.38 20.08
CA GLY A 233 11.93 10.34 19.18
C GLY A 233 12.88 11.42 18.66
N ILE A 234 13.72 12.01 19.53
CA ILE A 234 14.73 12.99 19.12
C ILE A 234 15.73 12.37 18.16
N VAL A 235 16.23 11.15 18.44
CA VAL A 235 17.17 10.46 17.56
C VAL A 235 16.58 10.25 16.17
N LEU A 236 15.33 9.78 16.07
CA LEU A 236 14.64 9.59 14.79
C LEU A 236 14.50 10.91 14.02
N ILE A 237 14.08 11.99 14.69
CA ILE A 237 13.95 13.32 14.07
C ILE A 237 15.28 13.82 13.52
N VAL A 238 16.35 13.71 14.32
CA VAL A 238 17.70 14.15 13.91
C VAL A 238 18.19 13.30 12.74
N MET A 239 18.08 11.97 12.82
CA MET A 239 18.50 11.05 11.76
C MET A 239 17.75 11.33 10.45
N GLY A 240 16.42 11.46 10.50
CA GLY A 240 15.61 11.76 9.33
C GLY A 240 15.90 13.15 8.74
N GLY A 241 16.14 14.15 9.61
CA GLY A 241 16.50 15.51 9.20
C GLY A 241 17.88 15.59 8.52
N VAL A 242 18.87 14.94 9.11
CA VAL A 242 20.23 14.85 8.55
C VAL A 242 20.21 14.08 7.23
N GLY A 243 19.55 12.93 7.17
CA GLY A 243 19.40 12.14 5.94
C GLY A 243 18.74 12.95 4.82
N SER A 244 17.67 13.68 5.13
CA SER A 244 16.99 14.55 4.16
C SER A 244 17.89 15.68 3.67
N ALA A 245 18.70 16.28 4.55
CA ALA A 245 19.65 17.31 4.18
C ALA A 245 20.78 16.79 3.30
N VAL A 246 21.26 15.57 3.54
CA VAL A 246 22.29 14.91 2.73
C VAL A 246 21.76 14.61 1.33
N LEU A 247 20.59 13.98 1.21
CA LEU A 247 19.97 13.70 -0.11
C LEU A 247 19.76 14.98 -0.93
N ARG A 248 19.30 16.06 -0.31
CA ARG A 248 19.14 17.37 -0.98
C ARG A 248 20.47 17.97 -1.46
N ARG A 249 21.58 17.69 -0.78
CA ARG A 249 22.91 18.15 -1.20
C ARG A 249 23.44 17.34 -2.37
N LEU A 250 23.24 16.02 -2.34
CA LEU A 250 23.63 15.13 -3.44
C LEU A 250 22.85 15.44 -4.71
N GLY A 251 21.52 15.59 -4.62
CA GLY A 251 20.69 15.92 -5.79
C GLY A 251 20.93 17.31 -6.40
N ARG A 252 21.65 18.21 -5.71
CA ARG A 252 22.10 19.51 -6.25
C ARG A 252 23.49 19.46 -6.90
N ALA A 253 24.25 18.39 -6.66
CA ALA A 253 25.58 18.21 -7.26
C ALA A 253 25.51 17.56 -8.65
N ASP A 254 24.41 16.87 -8.95
CA ASP A 254 24.15 16.19 -10.23
C ASP A 254 23.35 17.05 -11.24
N SER A 255 23.03 18.30 -10.88
CA SER A 255 22.29 19.30 -11.70
C SER A 255 23.17 20.47 -12.11
#